data_AF-A0A3N5FKI9-F1
#
_entry.id   AF-A0A3N5FKI9-F1
#
_cell.length_a   1.000
_cell.length_b   1.000
_cell.length_c   1.000
_cell.angle_alpha   90.00
_cell.angle_beta   90.00
_cell.angle_gamma   90.00
#
_symmetry.space_group_name_H-M   'P 1'
#
loop_
_entity.id
_entity.type
_entity.pdbx_description
1 polymer ?
#
loop_
_entity_poly.entity_id
_entity_poly.type
_entity_poly.pdbx_seq_one_letter_code
_entity_poly.pdbx_strand_id
1 'polypeptide(L)'
;MQRVYTTHVITLELFWLALIWEHLRRYRIRFSDHLAITGLVLLFSIFIAAPIDPERLGTVYISGPWFFLGLQELLRYLPPLLAGFFFPMIFILALLFTQKRYRFFTVIVIVLFLWLLAYLILTVMALSH
;
A
#
# COMPACT_ATOMS: atom_id res chain seq x y z
N MET A 1 16.09 -11.92 14.11
CA MET A 1 14.63 -11.79 14.36
C MET A 1 14.28 -10.70 15.38
N GLN A 2 14.85 -10.70 16.60
CA GLN A 2 14.50 -9.71 17.65
C GLN A 2 14.61 -8.24 17.20
N ARG A 3 15.68 -7.85 16.50
CA ARG A 3 15.84 -6.47 16.01
C ARG A 3 14.72 -6.02 15.06
N VAL A 4 14.27 -6.89 14.18
CA VAL A 4 13.17 -6.59 13.23
C VAL A 4 11.87 -6.38 13.99
N TYR A 5 11.61 -7.22 14.99
CA TYR A 5 10.43 -7.11 15.84
C TYR A 5 10.44 -5.81 16.67
N THR A 6 11.57 -5.48 17.30
CA THR A 6 11.73 -4.23 18.04
C THR A 6 11.54 -3.02 17.13
N THR A 7 12.13 -3.02 15.93
CA THR A 7 11.90 -1.94 14.96
C THR A 7 10.43 -1.86 14.57
N HIS A 8 9.77 -2.98 14.28
CA HIS A 8 8.36 -3.00 13.88
C HIS A 8 7.47 -2.35 14.96
N VAL A 9 7.60 -2.77 16.21
CA VAL A 9 6.84 -2.21 17.34
C VAL A 9 7.11 -0.71 17.49
N ILE A 10 8.38 -0.28 17.48
CA ILE A 10 8.72 1.13 17.69
C ILE A 10 8.25 1.99 16.51
N THR A 11 8.54 1.59 15.26
CA THR A 11 8.27 2.44 14.09
C THR A 11 6.84 2.35 13.60
N LEU A 12 6.25 1.15 13.55
CA LEU A 12 4.93 0.95 12.97
C LEU A 12 3.81 1.14 13.99
N GLU A 13 4.03 0.83 15.27
CA GLU A 13 3.01 1.02 16.29
C GLU A 13 3.18 2.40 16.94
N LEU A 14 4.28 2.63 17.65
CA LEU A 14 4.43 3.84 18.48
C LEU A 14 4.60 5.11 17.65
N PHE A 15 5.54 5.11 16.72
CA PHE A 15 5.85 6.31 15.93
C PHE A 15 4.70 6.65 14.96
N TRP A 16 4.12 5.65 14.29
CA TRP A 16 2.96 5.88 13.43
C TRP A 16 1.75 6.38 14.22
N LEU A 17 1.45 5.82 15.40
CA LEU A 17 0.39 6.34 16.28
C LEU A 17 0.64 7.80 16.66
N ALA A 18 1.87 8.16 17.00
CA ALA A 18 2.23 9.55 17.32
C ALA A 18 2.00 10.49 16.11
N LEU A 19 2.38 10.07 14.90
CA LEU A 19 2.19 10.86 13.68
C LEU A 19 0.71 11.00 13.28
N ILE A 20 -0.07 9.93 13.39
CA ILE A 20 -1.49 9.94 13.02
C ILE A 20 -2.38 10.54 14.11
N TRP A 21 -1.87 10.74 15.32
CA TRP A 21 -2.64 11.28 16.44
C TRP A 21 -3.30 12.61 16.12
N GLU A 22 -2.58 13.54 15.47
CA GLU A 22 -3.16 14.82 15.04
C GLU A 22 -4.27 14.64 14.01
N HIS A 23 -4.12 13.65 13.12
CA HIS A 23 -5.14 13.32 12.14
C HIS A 23 -6.40 12.77 12.82
N LEU A 24 -6.26 11.84 13.77
CA LEU A 24 -7.36 11.28 14.56
C LEU A 24 -8.08 12.33 15.41
N ARG A 25 -7.35 13.32 15.95
CA ARG A 25 -7.95 14.43 16.71
C ARG A 25 -8.77 15.36 15.81
N ARG A 26 -8.29 15.65 14.60
CA ARG A 26 -8.97 16.52 13.64
C ARG A 26 -10.19 15.84 13.00
N TYR A 27 -10.06 14.57 12.66
CA TYR A 27 -11.15 13.74 12.10
C TYR A 27 -11.68 12.82 13.19
N ARG A 28 -12.66 13.31 13.96
CA ARG A 28 -13.35 12.49 14.97
C ARG A 28 -14.25 11.48 14.29
N ILE A 29 -13.76 10.25 14.19
CA ILE A 29 -14.48 9.10 13.65
C ILE A 29 -15.40 8.53 14.74
N ARG A 30 -16.68 8.32 14.44
CA ARG A 30 -17.58 7.55 15.31
C ARG A 30 -17.59 6.10 14.86
N PHE A 31 -17.51 5.17 15.81
CA PHE A 31 -17.53 3.75 15.50
C PHE A 31 -18.81 3.32 14.76
N SER A 32 -19.95 3.96 15.10
CA SER A 32 -21.24 3.76 14.43
C SER A 32 -21.18 3.92 12.91
N ASP A 33 -20.35 4.84 12.43
CA ASP A 33 -20.34 5.27 11.03
C ASP A 33 -19.63 4.25 10.13
N HIS A 34 -18.87 3.32 10.73
CA HIS A 34 -18.09 2.30 10.03
C HIS A 34 -18.43 0.86 10.46
N LEU A 35 -19.55 0.65 11.17
CA LEU A 35 -19.99 -0.69 11.60
C LEU A 35 -20.14 -1.65 10.42
N ALA A 36 -20.74 -1.19 9.31
CA ALA A 36 -20.98 -2.03 8.15
C ALA A 36 -19.67 -2.54 7.52
N ILE A 37 -18.70 -1.65 7.28
CA ILE A 37 -17.41 -2.03 6.69
C ILE A 37 -16.56 -2.86 7.65
N THR A 38 -16.60 -2.54 8.94
CA THR A 38 -15.91 -3.32 9.98
C THR A 38 -16.49 -4.73 10.05
N GLY A 39 -17.82 -4.87 10.09
CA GLY A 39 -18.49 -6.16 10.08
C GLY A 39 -18.19 -6.97 8.81
N LEU A 40 -18.14 -6.33 7.64
CA LEU A 40 -17.78 -6.97 6.39
C LEU A 40 -16.34 -7.50 6.41
N VAL A 41 -15.37 -6.71 6.89
CA VAL A 41 -13.97 -7.13 6.99
C VAL A 41 -13.80 -8.29 7.97
N LEU A 42 -14.50 -8.24 9.12
CA LEU A 42 -14.48 -9.35 10.09
C LEU A 42 -15.09 -10.62 9.49
N LEU A 43 -16.23 -10.50 8.82
CA LEU A 43 -16.88 -11.62 8.14
C LEU A 43 -15.96 -12.22 7.06
N PHE A 44 -15.37 -11.37 6.21
CA PHE A 44 -14.38 -11.78 5.21
C PHE A 44 -13.22 -12.56 5.85
N SER A 45 -12.68 -12.07 6.97
CA SER A 45 -11.53 -12.68 7.66
C SER A 45 -11.84 -14.04 8.29
N ILE A 46 -13.11 -14.33 8.60
CA ILE A 46 -13.54 -15.65 9.07
C ILE A 46 -13.50 -16.68 7.94
N PHE A 47 -13.90 -16.28 6.73
CA PHE A 47 -14.06 -17.20 5.61
C PHE A 47 -12.84 -17.28 4.70
N ILE A 48 -12.00 -16.26 4.67
CA ILE A 48 -10.87 -16.16 3.75
C ILE A 48 -9.59 -16.08 4.57
N ALA A 49 -8.81 -17.17 4.54
CA ALA A 49 -7.50 -17.22 5.14
C ALA A 49 -6.56 -16.23 4.45
N ALA A 50 -5.65 -15.64 5.22
CA ALA A 50 -4.60 -14.82 4.66
C ALA A 50 -3.78 -15.67 3.65
N PRO A 51 -3.54 -15.18 2.43
CA PRO A 51 -2.67 -15.86 1.48
C PRO A 51 -1.23 -15.75 1.98
N ILE A 52 -0.82 -16.72 2.80
CA ILE A 52 0.57 -16.88 3.25
C ILE A 52 1.20 -17.90 2.31
N ASP A 53 2.28 -17.52 1.64
CA ASP A 53 2.99 -18.43 0.75
C ASP A 53 3.48 -19.66 1.54
N PRO A 54 3.16 -20.89 1.09
CA PRO A 54 3.64 -22.09 1.76
C PRO A 54 5.16 -22.17 1.63
N GLU A 55 5.85 -22.48 2.72
CA GLU A 55 7.28 -22.78 2.72
C GLU A 55 7.54 -24.05 1.89
N ARG A 56 7.72 -23.89 0.58
CA ARG A 56 8.06 -24.99 -0.34
C ARG A 56 9.55 -24.96 -0.61
N LEU A 57 10.24 -26.04 -0.23
CA LEU A 57 11.64 -26.23 -0.58
C LEU A 57 11.78 -26.33 -2.11
N GLY A 58 12.62 -25.47 -2.69
CA GLY A 58 12.90 -25.46 -4.14
C GLY A 58 12.13 -24.43 -4.95
N THR A 59 11.36 -23.51 -4.34
CA THR A 59 10.78 -22.37 -5.07
C THR A 59 11.83 -21.31 -5.35
N VAL A 60 12.05 -21.01 -6.63
CA VAL A 60 12.95 -19.94 -7.09
C VAL A 60 12.25 -18.57 -7.07
N TYR A 61 10.92 -18.58 -7.06
CA TYR A 61 10.09 -17.38 -7.02
C TYR A 61 9.26 -17.35 -5.74
N ILE A 62 9.41 -16.28 -4.97
CA ILE A 62 8.62 -15.97 -3.78
C ILE A 62 7.88 -14.67 -4.08
N SER A 63 6.55 -14.73 -4.12
CA SER A 63 5.73 -13.54 -4.25
C SER A 63 5.83 -12.69 -2.97
N GLY A 64 5.92 -11.38 -3.16
CA GLY A 64 5.66 -10.44 -2.10
C GLY A 64 4.18 -10.43 -1.74
N PRO A 65 3.80 -9.73 -0.66
CA PRO A 65 2.40 -9.50 -0.33
C PRO A 65 1.65 -8.90 -1.51
N TRP A 66 0.36 -9.23 -1.65
CA TRP A 66 -0.48 -8.85 -2.80
C TRP A 66 -0.44 -7.34 -3.13
N PHE A 67 -0.28 -6.48 -2.11
CA PHE A 67 -0.19 -5.03 -2.27
C PHE A 67 1.17 -4.53 -2.79
N PHE A 68 2.19 -5.38 -2.87
CA PHE A 68 3.52 -5.09 -3.44
C PHE A 68 3.79 -5.78 -4.79
N LEU A 69 2.85 -6.60 -5.29
CA LEU A 69 3.06 -7.38 -6.52
C LEU A 69 3.41 -6.53 -7.73
N GLY A 70 2.70 -5.41 -7.95
CA GLY A 70 3.02 -4.49 -9.05
C GLY A 70 4.44 -3.91 -8.96
N LEU A 71 4.92 -3.64 -7.73
CA LEU A 71 6.28 -3.15 -7.51
C LEU A 71 7.33 -4.24 -7.74
N GLN A 72 7.05 -5.47 -7.29
CA GLN A 72 7.90 -6.63 -7.55
C GLN A 72 8.03 -6.90 -9.05
N GLU A 73 6.93 -6.79 -9.79
CA GLU A 73 6.92 -6.95 -11.23
C GLU A 73 7.74 -5.86 -11.92
N LEU A 74 7.58 -4.60 -11.49
CA LEU A 74 8.38 -3.49 -11.98
C LEU A 74 9.89 -3.71 -11.77
N LEU A 75 10.29 -4.32 -10.65
CA LEU A 75 11.68 -4.65 -10.33
C LEU A 75 12.30 -5.70 -11.27
N ARG A 76 11.49 -6.46 -12.01
CA ARG A 76 12.01 -7.36 -13.05
C ARG A 76 12.52 -6.59 -14.27
N TYR A 77 11.94 -5.42 -14.53
CA TYR A 77 12.19 -4.63 -15.73
C TYR A 77 13.08 -3.42 -15.47
N LEU A 78 13.06 -2.86 -14.26
CA LEU A 78 13.77 -1.62 -13.92
C LEU A 78 14.75 -1.82 -12.76
N PRO A 79 15.85 -1.02 -12.73
CA PRO A 79 16.75 -0.96 -11.59
C PRO A 79 16.03 -0.61 -10.28
N PRO A 80 16.50 -1.13 -9.13
CA PRO A 80 15.86 -0.92 -7.83
C PRO A 80 15.62 0.53 -7.44
N LEU A 81 16.50 1.45 -7.84
CA LEU A 81 16.31 2.88 -7.56
C LEU A 81 15.10 3.46 -8.30
N LEU A 82 14.91 3.10 -9.57
CA LEU A 82 13.79 3.60 -10.38
C LEU A 82 12.47 2.99 -9.93
N ALA A 83 12.44 1.67 -9.76
CA ALA A 83 11.24 0.97 -9.32
C ALA A 83 10.90 1.28 -7.86
N GLY A 84 11.86 1.17 -6.94
CA GLY A 84 11.61 1.25 -5.50
C GLY A 84 11.49 2.66 -4.93
N PHE A 85 12.13 3.66 -5.54
CA PHE A 85 12.12 5.03 -5.02
C PHE A 85 11.33 5.99 -5.92
N PHE A 86 11.74 6.14 -7.18
CA PHE A 86 11.14 7.15 -8.06
C PHE A 86 9.67 6.85 -8.37
N PHE A 87 9.34 5.60 -8.69
CA PHE A 87 7.97 5.23 -9.05
C PHE A 87 6.96 5.49 -7.91
N PRO A 88 7.18 5.06 -6.65
CA PRO A 88 6.33 5.43 -5.53
C PRO A 88 6.36 6.93 -5.20
N MET A 89 7.51 7.59 -5.36
CA MET A 89 7.65 9.02 -5.05
C MET A 89 6.75 9.90 -5.93
N ILE A 90 6.53 9.54 -7.20
CA ILE A 90 5.58 10.23 -8.08
C ILE A 90 4.17 10.25 -7.47
N PHE A 91 3.71 9.11 -6.95
CA PHE A 91 2.39 9.00 -6.33
C PHE A 91 2.27 9.84 -5.05
N ILE A 92 3.28 9.75 -4.17
CA ILE A 92 3.30 10.51 -2.91
C ILE A 92 3.34 12.03 -3.18
N LEU A 93 4.16 12.48 -4.13
CA LEU A 93 4.21 13.89 -4.51
C LEU A 93 2.89 14.36 -5.12
N ALA A 94 2.31 13.56 -6.02
CA ALA A 94 1.01 13.88 -6.60
C ALA A 94 -0.07 13.99 -5.51
N LEU A 95 -0.12 13.09 -4.53
CA LEU A 95 -1.01 13.18 -3.38
C LEU A 95 -0.78 14.46 -2.54
N LEU A 96 0.48 14.81 -2.26
CA LEU A 96 0.83 16.01 -1.50
C LEU A 96 0.30 17.29 -2.16
N PHE A 97 0.41 17.38 -3.50
CA PHE A 97 -0.05 18.53 -4.28
C PHE A 97 -1.53 18.45 -4.66
N THR A 98 -2.25 17.40 -4.27
CA THR A 98 -3.69 17.26 -4.52
C THR A 98 -4.47 18.19 -3.60
N GLN A 99 -4.56 19.47 -3.96
CA GLN A 99 -5.51 20.40 -3.34
C GLN A 99 -6.34 21.08 -4.44
N LYS A 100 -7.66 21.13 -4.26
CA LYS A 100 -8.60 21.67 -5.26
C LYS A 100 -8.30 23.11 -5.72
N ARG A 101 -7.57 23.88 -4.90
CA ARG A 101 -7.17 25.27 -5.19
C ARG A 101 -5.93 25.37 -6.09
N TYR A 102 -5.19 24.28 -6.31
CA TYR A 102 -4.04 24.30 -7.22
C TYR A 102 -4.49 24.41 -8.67
N ARG A 103 -3.81 25.29 -9.43
CA ARG A 103 -4.04 25.48 -10.87
C ARG A 103 -3.93 24.18 -11.68
N PHE A 104 -3.11 23.23 -11.21
CA PHE A 104 -2.85 21.96 -11.89
C PHE A 104 -3.65 20.78 -11.34
N PHE A 105 -4.70 21.02 -10.56
CA PHE A 105 -5.48 19.95 -9.91
C PHE A 105 -5.91 18.84 -10.87
N THR A 106 -6.49 19.19 -12.03
CA THR A 106 -6.91 18.20 -13.03
C THR A 106 -5.74 17.36 -13.56
N VAL A 107 -4.59 17.99 -13.82
CA VAL A 107 -3.38 17.28 -14.27
C VAL A 107 -2.89 16.33 -13.19
N ILE A 108 -2.85 16.76 -11.93
CA ILE A 108 -2.44 15.93 -10.80
C ILE A 108 -3.37 14.71 -10.64
N VAL A 109 -4.69 14.91 -10.76
CA VAL A 109 -5.67 13.81 -10.71
C VAL A 109 -5.49 12.84 -11.87
N ILE A 110 -5.22 13.33 -13.09
CA ILE A 110 -4.91 12.48 -14.24
C ILE A 110 -3.64 11.69 -13.98
N VAL A 111 -2.58 12.32 -13.45
CA VAL A 111 -1.33 11.63 -13.09
C VAL A 111 -1.58 10.53 -12.06
N LEU A 112 -2.35 10.81 -10.99
CA LEU A 112 -2.73 9.81 -10.00
C LEU A 112 -3.51 8.64 -10.62
N PHE A 113 -4.48 8.94 -11.48
CA PHE A 113 -5.28 7.92 -12.16
C PHE A 113 -4.42 7.04 -13.07
N LEU A 114 -3.56 7.64 -13.89
CA LEU A 114 -2.64 6.90 -14.76
C LEU A 114 -1.64 6.08 -13.96
N TRP A 115 -1.15 6.61 -12.84
CA TRP A 115 -0.26 5.87 -11.94
C TRP A 115 -0.96 4.64 -11.35
N LEU A 116 -2.20 4.79 -10.88
CA LEU A 116 -3.00 3.68 -10.35
C LEU A 116 -3.31 2.64 -11.42
N LEU A 117 -3.63 3.07 -12.64
CA LEU A 117 -3.86 2.18 -13.77
C LEU A 117 -2.60 1.40 -14.13
N ALA A 118 -1.44 2.08 -14.18
CA ALA A 118 -0.16 1.43 -14.43
C ALA A 118 0.16 0.40 -13.32
N TYR A 119 -0.05 0.76 -12.05
CA TYR A 119 0.15 -0.17 -10.93
C TYR A 119 -0.77 -1.39 -10.98
N LEU A 120 -2.04 -1.19 -11.39
CA LEU A 120 -2.99 -2.26 -11.60
C LEU A 120 -2.51 -3.21 -12.71
N ILE A 121 -2.08 -2.67 -13.85
CA ILE A 121 -1.57 -3.48 -14.97
C ILE A 121 -0.37 -4.32 -14.51
N LEU A 122 0.60 -3.71 -13.82
CA LEU A 122 1.76 -4.42 -13.27
C LEU A 122 1.34 -5.51 -12.29
N THR A 123 0.34 -5.25 -11.45
CA THR A 123 -0.18 -6.23 -10.50
C THR A 123 -0.85 -7.41 -11.22
N VAL A 124 -1.62 -7.15 -12.27
CA VAL A 124 -2.25 -8.20 -13.09
C VAL A 124 -1.20 -9.02 -13.84
N MET A 125 -0.16 -8.38 -14.38
CA MET A 125 0.97 -9.08 -14.99
C MET A 125 1.66 -10.01 -13.98
N ALA A 126 1.93 -9.50 -12.77
CA ALA A 126 2.54 -10.29 -11.70
C ALA A 126 1.71 -11.54 -11.32
N LEU A 127 0.38 -11.46 -11.41
CA LEU A 127 -0.54 -12.57 -11.14
C LEU A 127 -0.67 -13.56 -12.31
N SER A 128 -0.27 -13.15 -13.52
CA SER A 128 -0.34 -13.98 -14.73
C SER A 128 0.89 -14.87 -14.93
N HIS A 129 1.89 -14.74 -14.06
CA HIS A 129 3.13 -15.53 -14.03
C HIS A 129 3.07 -16.60 -12.94
#